data_AF-W4VIN8-F1
#
_entry.id   AF-W4VIN8-F1
#
_cell.length_a   1.000
_cell.length_b   1.000
_cell.length_c   1.000
_cell.angle_alpha   90.00
_cell.angle_beta   90.00
_cell.angle_gamma   90.00
#
_symmetry.space_group_name_H-M   'P 1'
#
loop_
_entity.id
_entity.type
_entity.pdbx_description
1 polymer ?
#
loop_
_entity_poly.entity_id
_entity_poly.type
_entity_poly.pdbx_seq_one_letter_code
_entity_poly.pdbx_strand_id
1 'polypeptide(L)'
;MLIKQIKKLLDINIIIRDFPNDHKHVLQLKYPFIRSTNKLTLYEILQHVDVVVSYASTVVLEAMLVGKPVFVLQTTLPSYTGYYDQLTPFVQKDPTKLASLIHLYFINAKWRNIAEKKRQKFISYAYPDQSSSGQRLLNLVEELSKGAKK
;
A
#
# COMPACT_ATOMS: atom_id res chain seq x y z
N MET A 1 5.43 16.63 7.95
CA MET A 1 4.07 17.22 8.01
C MET A 1 3.03 16.15 8.31
N LEU A 2 2.96 15.06 7.52
CA LEU A 2 2.02 13.94 7.70
C LEU A 2 2.02 13.29 9.10
N ILE A 3 3.15 12.76 9.56
CA ILE A 3 3.25 12.08 10.88
C ILE A 3 2.78 12.96 12.04
N LYS A 4 3.19 14.24 12.03
CA LYS A 4 2.74 15.21 13.05
C LYS A 4 1.23 15.40 13.00
N GLN A 5 0.65 15.45 11.81
CA GLN A 5 -0.79 15.64 11.64
C GLN A 5 -1.57 14.39 12.09
N ILE A 6 -1.10 13.20 11.71
CA ILE A 6 -1.70 11.93 12.15
C ILE A 6 -1.68 11.84 13.68
N LYS A 7 -0.53 12.10 14.33
CA LYS A 7 -0.42 11.99 15.79
C LYS A 7 -1.27 12.99 16.56
N LYS A 8 -1.61 14.14 15.95
CA LYS A 8 -2.57 15.10 16.53
C LYS A 8 -4.02 14.63 16.43
N LEU A 9 -4.35 13.90 15.37
CA LEU A 9 -5.72 13.51 15.05
C LEU A 9 -6.11 12.13 15.59
N LEU A 10 -5.12 11.26 15.83
CA LEU A 10 -5.32 9.86 16.14
C LEU A 10 -4.32 9.38 17.20
N ASP A 11 -4.80 8.55 18.12
CA ASP A 11 -3.93 7.78 19.00
C ASP A 11 -3.68 6.39 18.41
N ILE A 12 -2.63 6.29 17.58
CA ILE A 12 -2.27 5.05 16.89
C ILE A 12 -0.77 4.77 16.99
N ASN A 13 -0.43 3.49 16.81
CA ASN A 13 0.95 3.07 16.58
C ASN A 13 1.36 3.40 15.14
N ILE A 14 2.54 4.02 14.99
CA ILE A 14 3.13 4.28 13.67
C ILE A 14 4.37 3.42 13.53
N ILE A 15 4.38 2.60 12.49
CA ILE A 15 5.47 1.71 12.14
C ILE A 15 6.05 2.19 10.81
N ILE A 16 7.37 2.29 10.72
CA ILE A 16 8.08 2.66 9.50
C ILE A 16 8.84 1.47 8.93
N ARG A 17 8.78 1.35 7.62
CA ARG A 17 9.60 0.46 6.81
C ARG A 17 10.33 1.31 5.79
N ASP A 18 11.66 1.19 5.75
CA ASP A 18 12.50 1.83 4.75
C ASP A 18 13.18 0.79 3.86
N PHE A 19 13.81 1.25 2.79
CA PHE A 19 14.69 0.43 1.96
C PHE A 19 16.04 1.14 1.73
N PRO A 20 17.18 0.53 2.11
CA PRO A 20 17.30 -0.75 2.83
C PRO A 20 16.79 -0.67 4.28
N ASN A 21 16.32 -1.79 4.83
CA ASN A 21 15.66 -1.87 6.15
C ASN A 21 16.62 -2.33 7.26
N ASP A 22 17.89 -1.95 7.16
CA ASP A 22 18.99 -2.39 8.01
C ASP A 22 19.45 -1.30 9.00
N HIS A 23 19.20 -0.03 8.70
CA HIS A 23 19.58 1.11 9.53
C HIS A 23 18.40 1.80 10.23
N LYS A 24 18.72 2.64 11.23
CA LYS A 24 17.72 3.43 11.97
C LYS A 24 17.26 4.60 11.10
N HIS A 25 15.98 4.65 10.75
CA HIS A 25 15.44 5.68 9.90
C HIS A 25 15.46 7.07 10.57
N VAL A 26 15.72 8.14 9.82
CA VAL A 26 15.79 9.53 10.33
C VAL A 26 14.52 9.94 11.09
N LEU A 27 13.36 9.48 10.62
CA LEU A 27 12.07 9.70 11.32
C LEU A 27 11.99 9.05 12.71
N GLN A 28 12.68 7.93 12.96
CA GLN A 28 12.75 7.35 14.30
C GLN A 28 13.61 8.16 15.26
N LEU A 29 14.67 8.80 14.74
CA LEU A 29 15.49 9.73 15.52
C LEU A 29 14.67 10.97 15.92
N LYS A 30 13.81 11.44 15.01
CA LYS A 30 12.97 12.62 15.21
C LYS A 30 11.71 12.37 16.03
N TYR A 31 11.15 11.17 15.95
CA TYR A 31 9.89 10.80 16.58
C TYR A 31 10.05 9.47 17.31
N PRO A 32 10.43 9.48 18.61
CA PRO A 32 10.74 8.27 19.38
C PRO A 32 9.60 7.25 19.48
N PHE A 33 8.35 7.68 19.28
CA PHE A 33 7.18 6.80 19.27
C PHE A 33 7.03 5.98 17.98
N ILE A 34 7.82 6.26 16.93
CA ILE A 34 7.80 5.49 15.69
C ILE A 34 8.63 4.23 15.86
N ARG A 35 7.99 3.09 15.61
CA ARG A 35 8.65 1.78 15.61
C ARG A 35 9.17 1.47 14.22
N SER A 36 10.28 0.73 14.13
CA SER A 36 10.79 0.22 12.85
C SER A 36 10.47 -1.25 12.71
N THR A 37 10.39 -1.67 11.45
CA THR A 37 10.24 -3.06 11.04
C THR A 37 11.57 -3.72 10.69
N ASN A 38 12.69 -3.16 11.14
CA ASN A 38 14.03 -3.71 10.92
C ASN A 38 14.01 -5.22 11.23
N LYS A 39 14.62 -6.01 10.33
CA LYS A 39 14.65 -7.49 10.34
C LYS A 39 13.33 -8.21 10.06
N LEU A 40 12.24 -7.50 9.84
CA LEU A 40 10.97 -8.09 9.40
C LEU A 40 10.80 -7.96 7.89
N THR A 41 10.19 -8.95 7.28
CA THR A 41 9.73 -8.92 5.89
C THR A 41 8.46 -8.10 5.76
N LEU A 42 8.17 -7.63 4.54
CA LEU A 42 6.94 -6.87 4.27
C LEU A 42 5.69 -7.68 4.63
N TYR A 43 5.66 -8.97 4.28
CA TYR A 43 4.50 -9.83 4.46
C TYR A 43 4.22 -10.16 5.94
N GLU A 44 5.26 -10.25 6.78
CA GLU A 44 5.08 -10.35 8.24
C GLU A 44 4.39 -9.10 8.80
N ILE A 45 4.74 -7.92 8.31
CA ILE A 45 4.19 -6.66 8.82
C ILE A 45 2.77 -6.44 8.29
N LEU A 46 2.54 -6.71 7.00
CA LEU A 46 1.28 -6.40 6.36
C LEU A 46 0.10 -7.10 7.02
N GLN A 47 0.28 -8.28 7.62
CA GLN A 47 -0.80 -8.95 8.35
C GLN A 47 -1.25 -8.19 9.61
N HIS A 48 -0.34 -7.44 10.24
CA HIS A 48 -0.50 -6.85 11.57
C HIS A 48 -0.79 -5.34 11.56
N VAL A 49 -1.09 -4.75 10.39
CA VAL A 49 -1.45 -3.34 10.27
C VAL A 49 -2.91 -3.15 9.87
N ASP A 50 -3.50 -2.05 10.34
CA ASP A 50 -4.86 -1.64 9.97
C ASP A 50 -4.89 -0.91 8.62
N VAL A 51 -3.85 -0.12 8.34
CA VAL A 51 -3.75 0.76 7.17
C VAL A 51 -2.30 0.83 6.69
N VAL A 52 -2.10 0.93 5.38
CA VAL A 52 -0.79 1.18 4.77
C VAL A 52 -0.75 2.58 4.14
N VAL A 53 0.32 3.32 4.45
CA VAL A 53 0.63 4.60 3.79
C VAL A 53 1.95 4.44 3.06
N SER A 54 1.97 4.75 1.76
CA SER A 54 3.18 4.64 0.95
C SER A 54 3.25 5.76 -0.09
N TYR A 55 4.44 6.01 -0.61
CA TYR A 55 4.57 6.65 -1.92
C TYR A 55 4.08 5.69 -3.02
N ALA A 56 3.99 6.16 -4.26
CA ALA A 56 3.67 5.29 -5.39
C ALA A 56 4.76 4.21 -5.56
N SER A 57 4.50 3.01 -5.05
CA SER A 57 5.40 1.84 -5.06
C SER A 57 4.58 0.55 -5.20
N THR A 58 5.22 -0.59 -5.43
CA THR A 58 4.53 -1.90 -5.48
C THR A 58 3.86 -2.26 -4.15
N VAL A 59 4.36 -1.74 -3.02
CA VAL A 59 3.81 -1.98 -1.68
C VAL A 59 2.33 -1.60 -1.59
N VAL A 60 1.90 -0.56 -2.33
CA VAL A 60 0.48 -0.18 -2.41
C VAL A 60 -0.35 -1.35 -2.97
N LEU A 61 0.10 -1.96 -4.06
CA LEU A 61 -0.58 -3.11 -4.67
C LEU A 61 -0.53 -4.34 -3.77
N GLU A 62 0.64 -4.65 -3.20
CA GLU A 62 0.85 -5.79 -2.31
C GLU A 62 -0.03 -5.69 -1.06
N ALA A 63 -0.14 -4.51 -0.46
CA ALA A 63 -1.04 -4.25 0.66
C ALA A 63 -2.52 -4.47 0.29
N MET A 64 -2.93 -4.00 -0.89
CA MET A 64 -4.30 -4.20 -1.36
C MET A 64 -4.61 -5.68 -1.63
N LEU A 65 -3.66 -6.47 -2.14
CA LEU A 65 -3.83 -7.91 -2.38
C LEU A 65 -4.08 -8.69 -1.08
N VAL A 66 -3.46 -8.28 0.03
CA VAL A 66 -3.72 -8.86 1.36
C VAL A 66 -4.86 -8.15 2.12
N GLY A 67 -5.72 -7.41 1.40
CA GLY A 67 -6.94 -6.85 1.95
C GLY A 67 -6.76 -5.58 2.78
N LYS A 68 -5.60 -4.91 2.73
CA LYS A 68 -5.36 -3.70 3.52
C LYS A 68 -5.77 -2.43 2.75
N PRO A 69 -6.43 -1.47 3.41
CA PRO A 69 -6.69 -0.16 2.85
C PRO A 69 -5.36 0.61 2.69
N VAL A 70 -5.29 1.41 1.62
CA VAL A 70 -4.06 2.11 1.23
C VAL A 70 -4.30 3.60 1.03
N PHE A 71 -3.29 4.39 1.41
CA PHE A 71 -3.23 5.83 1.22
C PHE A 71 -1.91 6.17 0.55
N VAL A 72 -1.97 6.92 -0.55
CA VAL A 72 -0.79 7.21 -1.36
C VAL A 72 -0.41 8.66 -1.20
N LEU A 73 0.77 8.92 -0.63
CA LEU A 73 1.38 10.24 -0.66
C LEU A 73 2.10 10.39 -2.00
N GLN A 74 1.58 11.22 -2.89
CA GLN A 74 2.18 11.45 -4.19
C GLN A 74 3.29 12.51 -4.05
N THR A 75 4.54 12.08 -4.21
CA THR A 75 5.70 12.99 -4.25
C THR A 75 5.92 13.53 -5.65
N THR A 76 6.66 14.63 -5.72
CA THR A 76 7.16 15.26 -6.95
C THR A 76 8.28 14.48 -7.64
N LEU A 77 8.51 13.22 -7.26
CA LEU A 77 9.47 12.37 -7.95
C LEU A 77 8.96 12.13 -9.39
N PRO A 78 9.84 11.94 -10.39
CA PRO A 78 9.47 11.61 -11.77
C PRO A 78 8.76 10.25 -11.91
N SER A 79 8.45 9.57 -10.80
CA SER A 79 7.79 8.27 -10.72
C SER A 79 6.26 8.34 -10.80
N TYR A 80 5.66 9.51 -11.11
CA TYR A 80 4.22 9.58 -11.31
C TYR A 80 3.83 9.00 -12.67
N THR A 81 3.17 7.85 -12.64
CA THR A 81 2.69 7.14 -13.83
C THR A 81 1.17 7.22 -14.01
N GLY A 82 0.46 7.85 -13.07
CA GLY A 82 -1.00 7.81 -12.99
C GLY A 82 -1.57 6.45 -12.55
N TYR A 83 -0.72 5.44 -12.29
CA TYR A 83 -1.15 4.06 -12.03
C TYR A 83 -2.15 3.95 -10.87
N TYR A 84 -1.97 4.74 -9.82
CA TYR A 84 -2.84 4.71 -8.64
C TYR A 84 -4.00 5.72 -8.67
N ASP A 85 -4.21 6.48 -9.75
CA ASP A 85 -5.18 7.60 -9.77
C ASP A 85 -6.62 7.16 -9.53
N GLN A 86 -6.96 5.92 -9.90
CA GLN A 86 -8.28 5.35 -9.65
C GLN A 86 -8.62 5.23 -8.15
N LEU A 87 -7.59 5.25 -7.28
CA LEU A 87 -7.74 5.25 -5.82
C LEU A 87 -8.12 6.63 -5.25
N THR A 88 -8.27 7.67 -6.09
CA THR A 88 -8.83 8.97 -5.66
C THR A 88 -10.12 8.75 -4.83
N PRO A 89 -10.26 9.37 -3.65
CA PRO A 89 -9.44 10.48 -3.14
C PRO A 89 -8.20 10.09 -2.32
N PHE A 90 -7.89 8.79 -2.16
CA PHE A 90 -6.82 8.32 -1.27
C PHE A 90 -5.39 8.54 -1.79
N VAL A 91 -5.25 9.12 -2.98
CA VAL A 91 -3.98 9.61 -3.54
C VAL A 91 -3.94 11.12 -3.37
N GLN A 92 -2.93 11.64 -2.65
CA GLN A 92 -2.79 13.07 -2.39
C GLN A 92 -1.35 13.52 -2.48
N LYS A 93 -1.12 14.69 -3.10
CA LYS A 93 0.17 15.40 -3.01
C LYS A 93 0.32 16.14 -1.68
N ASP A 94 -0.78 16.59 -1.10
CA ASP A 94 -0.81 17.32 0.16
C ASP A 94 -0.85 16.34 1.35
N PRO A 95 0.21 16.30 2.19
CA PRO A 95 0.25 15.43 3.36
C PRO A 95 -0.81 15.76 4.42
N THR A 96 -1.30 16.99 4.46
CA THR A 96 -2.35 17.40 5.40
C THR A 96 -3.69 16.82 4.98
N LYS A 97 -4.04 16.92 3.68
CA LYS A 97 -5.24 16.28 3.14
C LYS A 97 -5.20 14.77 3.31
N LEU A 98 -4.05 14.15 3.08
CA LEU A 98 -3.89 12.71 3.30
C LEU A 98 -4.12 12.33 4.76
N ALA A 99 -3.59 13.11 5.71
CA ALA A 99 -3.81 12.88 7.14
C ALA A 99 -5.30 12.96 7.51
N SER A 100 -6.04 13.93 6.95
CA SER A 100 -7.48 14.06 7.17
C SER A 100 -8.26 12.86 6.64
N LEU A 101 -7.89 12.33 5.46
CA LEU A 101 -8.52 11.13 4.90
C LEU A 101 -8.23 9.88 5.75
N ILE A 102 -7.01 9.74 6.26
CA ILE A 102 -6.64 8.66 7.19
C ILE A 102 -7.48 8.78 8.47
N HIS A 103 -7.58 9.99 9.03
CA HIS A 103 -8.41 10.24 10.21
C HIS A 103 -9.87 9.86 9.96
N LEU A 104 -10.46 10.31 8.85
CA LEU A 104 -11.83 9.97 8.45
C LEU A 104 -12.05 8.47 8.32
N TYR A 105 -11.08 7.71 7.79
CA TYR A 105 -11.15 6.26 7.73
C TYR A 105 -11.29 5.62 9.13
N PHE A 106 -10.50 6.07 10.10
CA PHE A 106 -10.57 5.51 11.45
C PHE A 106 -11.88 5.88 12.17
N ILE A 107 -12.39 7.11 11.99
CA ILE A 107 -13.55 7.58 12.77
C ILE A 107 -14.91 7.39 12.08
N ASN A 108 -14.95 7.08 10.78
CA ASN A 108 -16.21 7.06 10.02
C ASN A 108 -16.37 5.78 9.17
N ALA A 109 -17.40 4.98 9.50
CA ALA A 109 -17.71 3.73 8.81
C ALA A 109 -17.99 3.91 7.31
N LYS A 110 -18.61 5.03 6.90
CA LYS A 110 -18.83 5.33 5.48
C LYS A 110 -17.50 5.44 4.73
N TRP A 111 -16.50 6.08 5.33
CA TRP A 111 -15.18 6.23 4.73
C TRP A 111 -14.41 4.90 4.65
N ARG A 112 -14.58 4.00 5.63
CA ARG A 112 -14.07 2.62 5.53
C ARG A 112 -14.68 1.87 4.35
N ASN A 113 -16.00 1.96 4.19
CA ASN A 113 -16.69 1.32 3.06
C ASN A 113 -16.27 1.90 1.71
N ILE A 114 -16.03 3.21 1.63
CA ILE A 114 -15.51 3.85 0.41
C ILE A 114 -14.10 3.35 0.09
N ALA A 115 -13.22 3.28 1.10
CA ALA A 115 -11.86 2.76 0.93
C ALA A 115 -11.87 1.31 0.44
N GLU A 116 -12.71 0.47 1.03
CA GLU A 116 -12.82 -0.93 0.64
C GLU A 116 -13.35 -1.11 -0.79
N LYS A 117 -14.40 -0.38 -1.17
CA LYS A 117 -14.93 -0.41 -2.55
C LYS A 117 -13.89 0.04 -3.58
N LYS A 118 -13.09 1.07 -3.24
CA LYS A 118 -12.01 1.55 -4.11
C LYS A 118 -10.89 0.52 -4.25
N ARG A 119 -10.49 -0.11 -3.15
CA ARG A 119 -9.51 -1.20 -3.12
C ARG A 119 -9.96 -2.36 -4.01
N GLN A 120 -11.17 -2.87 -3.79
CA GLN A 120 -11.72 -3.99 -4.57
C GLN A 120 -11.78 -3.65 -6.06
N LYS A 121 -12.32 -2.46 -6.41
CA LYS A 121 -12.37 -2.00 -7.80
C LYS A 121 -10.99 -1.93 -8.45
N PHE A 122 -9.98 -1.43 -7.72
CA PHE A 122 -8.62 -1.36 -8.22
C PHE A 122 -8.03 -2.75 -8.46
N ILE A 123 -8.19 -3.68 -7.50
CA ILE A 123 -7.70 -5.06 -7.66
C ILE A 123 -8.39 -5.75 -8.84
N SER A 124 -9.70 -5.60 -9.04
CA SER A 124 -10.38 -6.16 -10.20
C SER A 124 -9.89 -5.59 -11.54
N TYR A 125 -9.44 -4.32 -11.56
CA TYR A 125 -8.82 -3.72 -12.72
C TYR A 125 -7.38 -4.22 -12.95
N ALA A 126 -6.56 -4.27 -11.90
CA ALA A 126 -5.14 -4.62 -12.00
C ALA A 126 -4.91 -6.14 -12.17
N TYR A 127 -5.80 -6.95 -11.60
CA TYR A 127 -5.78 -8.42 -11.64
C TYR A 127 -7.18 -8.92 -12.04
N PRO A 128 -7.58 -8.78 -13.31
CA PRO A 128 -8.88 -9.25 -13.77
C PRO A 128 -8.99 -10.79 -13.72
N ASP A 129 -7.86 -11.47 -13.90
CA ASP A 129 -7.78 -12.93 -13.83
C ASP A 129 -7.44 -13.40 -12.40
N GLN A 130 -8.44 -14.00 -11.75
CA GLN A 130 -8.37 -14.53 -10.40
C GLN A 130 -7.90 -16.00 -10.35
N SER A 131 -7.54 -16.60 -11.49
CA SER A 131 -6.97 -17.95 -11.50
C SER A 131 -5.57 -17.97 -10.85
N SER A 132 -5.10 -19.17 -10.49
CA SER A 132 -3.77 -19.36 -9.91
C SER A 132 -2.68 -18.96 -10.91
N SER A 133 -1.83 -18.00 -10.54
CA SER A 133 -0.67 -17.60 -11.34
C SER A 133 0.27 -18.76 -11.60
N GLY A 134 0.45 -19.65 -10.61
CA GLY A 134 1.23 -20.87 -10.75
C GLY A 134 0.63 -21.81 -11.79
N GLN A 135 -0.69 -21.98 -11.81
CA GLN A 135 -1.34 -22.81 -12.82
C GLN A 135 -1.21 -22.21 -14.22
N ARG A 136 -1.35 -20.88 -14.36
CA ARG A 136 -1.14 -20.21 -15.66
C ARG A 136 0.29 -20.40 -16.16
N LEU A 137 1.27 -20.28 -15.26
CA LEU A 137 2.67 -20.50 -15.60
C LEU A 137 2.92 -21.95 -16.01
N LEU A 138 2.38 -22.93 -15.28
CA LEU A 138 2.47 -24.35 -15.62
C LEU A 138 1.87 -24.61 -17.00
N ASN A 139 0.66 -24.11 -17.27
CA ASN A 139 0.00 -24.27 -18.57
C ASN A 139 0.84 -23.68 -19.70
N LEU A 140 1.42 -22.49 -19.50
CA LEU A 140 2.30 -21.84 -20.47
C LEU A 140 3.56 -22.67 -20.73
N VAL A 141 4.19 -23.20 -19.67
CA VAL A 141 5.38 -24.07 -19.80
C VAL A 141 5.02 -25.33 -20.57
N GLU A 142 3.88 -25.96 -20.30
CA GLU A 142 3.43 -27.15 -21.03
C GLU A 142 3.14 -26.86 -22.51
N GLU A 143 2.50 -25.72 -22.81
CA GLU A 143 2.22 -25.28 -24.18
C GLU A 143 3.53 -25.08 -24.98
N LEU A 144 4.48 -24.35 -24.40
CA LEU A 144 5.78 -24.10 -25.02
C LEU A 144 6.61 -25.39 -25.17
N SER A 145 6.52 -26.30 -24.20
CA SER A 145 7.26 -27.57 -24.21
C SER A 145 6.71 -28.58 -25.22
N LYS A 146 5.41 -28.52 -25.54
CA LYS A 146 4.80 -29.38 -26.58
C LYS A 146 5.22 -28.98 -27.99
N GLY A 147 5.77 -27.78 -28.17
CA GLY A 147 6.38 -27.32 -29.41
C GLY A 147 5.36 -27.05 -30.53
N ALA A 148 5.49 -25.90 -31.16
CA ALA A 148 4.86 -25.57 -32.42
C ALA A 148 5.14 -26.69 -33.44
N LYS A 149 4.14 -27.53 -33.70
CA LYS A 149 4.11 -28.36 -34.90
C LYS A 149 3.97 -27.40 -36.08
N LYS A 150 5.10 -26.99 -36.66
CA LYS A 150 5.14 -26.61 -38.08
C LYS A 150 5.05 -27.88 -38.91
#